data_AF-A0A925D8G8-F1
#
_entry.id   AF-A0A925D8G8-F1
#
_cell.length_a   1.000
_cell.length_b   1.000
_cell.length_c   1.000
_cell.angle_alpha   90.00
_cell.angle_beta   90.00
_cell.angle_gamma   90.00
#
_symmetry.space_group_name_H-M   'P 1'
#
loop_
_entity.id
_entity.type
_entity.pdbx_description
1 polymer ?
#
loop_
_entity_poly.entity_id
_entity_poly.type
_entity_poly.pdbx_seq_one_letter_code
_entity_poly.pdbx_strand_id
1 'polypeptide(L)'
;MAAGAVLDVLRVGETGAPPYGTADPQLLQAAAELDRILISGDKKTMPMHLADFLAAGKSSPGLLMIRGDPSIPQLVEWLEAIATECSADEYGDTVSWVP
;
A
#
# COMPACT_ATOMS: atom_id res chain seq x y z
N MET A 1 -2.36 20.41 19.32
CA MET A 1 -3.31 19.33 19.02
C MET A 1 -3.01 18.89 17.61
N ALA A 2 -2.21 17.82 17.45
CA ALA A 2 -2.07 17.21 16.13
C ALA A 2 -3.46 16.66 15.79
N ALA A 3 -4.04 17.12 14.67
CA ALA A 3 -5.22 16.47 14.14
C ALA A 3 -4.79 15.01 13.90
N GLY A 4 -5.35 14.08 14.68
CA GLY A 4 -5.07 12.66 14.48
C GLY A 4 -5.46 12.35 13.05
N ALA A 5 -4.48 12.02 12.21
CA ALA A 5 -4.74 11.56 10.87
C ALA A 5 -5.66 10.33 11.01
N VAL A 6 -6.88 10.43 10.49
CA VAL A 6 -7.77 9.27 10.40
C VAL A 6 -7.16 8.37 9.33
N LEU A 7 -6.39 7.37 9.77
CA LEU A 7 -5.84 6.36 8.89
C LEU A 7 -6.94 5.39 8.51
N ASP A 8 -7.35 5.42 7.24
CA ASP A 8 -8.34 4.50 6.70
C ASP A 8 -7.66 3.27 6.11
N VAL A 9 -7.63 2.18 6.88
CA VAL A 9 -6.98 0.91 6.49
C VAL A 9 -8.04 -0.07 5.98
N LEU A 10 -7.79 -0.61 4.79
CA LEU A 10 -8.65 -1.63 4.18
C LEU A 10 -7.85 -2.91 3.97
N ARG A 11 -8.25 -4.00 4.62
CA ARG A 11 -7.57 -5.29 4.50
C ARG A 11 -8.14 -6.11 3.36
N VAL A 12 -7.26 -6.75 2.58
CA VAL A 12 -7.65 -7.75 1.57
C VAL A 12 -8.55 -8.82 2.20
N GLY A 13 -9.69 -9.08 1.58
CA GLY A 13 -10.71 -10.00 2.06
C GLY A 13 -11.79 -9.38 2.96
N GLU A 14 -11.72 -8.08 3.27
CA GLU A 14 -12.83 -7.34 3.88
C GLU A 14 -13.82 -6.80 2.85
N THR A 15 -15.01 -6.43 3.32
CA THR A 15 -16.05 -5.83 2.48
C THR A 15 -15.55 -4.51 1.88
N GLY A 16 -15.53 -4.42 0.55
CA GLY A 16 -15.00 -3.27 -0.19
C GLY A 16 -13.53 -3.44 -0.61
N ALA A 17 -12.85 -4.48 -0.13
CA ALA A 17 -11.52 -4.87 -0.58
C ALA A 17 -11.59 -6.03 -1.59
N PRO A 18 -10.51 -6.27 -2.36
CA PRO A 18 -10.39 -7.49 -3.16
C PRO A 18 -10.47 -8.74 -2.26
N PRO A 19 -11.09 -9.84 -2.71
CA PRO A 19 -11.18 -11.06 -1.92
C PRO A 19 -9.81 -11.71 -1.69
N TYR A 20 -9.72 -12.56 -0.68
CA TYR A 20 -8.52 -13.39 -0.47
C TYR A 20 -8.22 -14.24 -1.72
N GLY A 21 -6.94 -14.33 -2.07
CA GLY A 21 -6.48 -15.04 -3.27
C GLY A 21 -6.58 -14.23 -4.56
N THR A 22 -6.95 -12.95 -4.49
CA THR A 22 -6.78 -12.02 -5.62
C THR A 22 -5.31 -11.97 -6.02
N ALA A 23 -5.04 -12.08 -7.33
CA ALA A 23 -3.67 -12.04 -7.83
C ALA A 23 -3.02 -10.67 -7.56
N ASP A 24 -1.72 -10.65 -7.28
CA ASP A 24 -0.92 -9.45 -7.03
C ASP A 24 -1.15 -8.29 -8.01
N PRO A 25 -1.16 -8.50 -9.35
CA PRO A 25 -1.43 -7.39 -10.28
C PRO A 25 -2.86 -6.84 -10.20
N GLN A 26 -3.83 -7.67 -9.81
CA GLN A 26 -5.20 -7.21 -9.57
C GLN A 26 -5.32 -6.43 -8.27
N LEU A 27 -4.51 -6.76 -7.25
CA LEU A 27 -4.42 -5.96 -6.02
C LEU A 27 -3.88 -4.56 -6.29
N LEU A 28 -2.85 -4.42 -7.14
CA LEU A 28 -2.36 -3.11 -7.59
C LEU A 28 -3.43 -2.32 -8.33
N GLN A 29 -4.18 -2.97 -9.21
CA GLN A 29 -5.26 -2.31 -9.94
C GLN A 29 -6.35 -1.82 -8.99
N ALA A 30 -6.81 -2.67 -8.07
CA ALA A 30 -7.82 -2.28 -7.09
C ALA A 30 -7.32 -1.15 -6.17
N ALA A 31 -6.06 -1.19 -5.75
CA ALA A 31 -5.45 -0.13 -4.96
C ALA A 31 -5.45 1.21 -5.72
N ALA A 32 -5.11 1.20 -7.01
CA ALA A 32 -5.19 2.38 -7.86
C ALA A 32 -6.62 2.88 -8.07
N GLU A 33 -7.58 1.99 -8.30
CA GLU A 33 -9.00 2.35 -8.46
C GLU A 33 -9.62 2.92 -7.18
N LEU A 34 -9.15 2.48 -6.02
CA LEU A 34 -9.59 2.95 -4.71
C LEU A 34 -8.81 4.19 -4.22
N ASP A 35 -7.83 4.66 -4.99
CA ASP A 35 -6.89 5.73 -4.61
C ASP A 35 -6.17 5.45 -3.29
N ARG A 36 -5.66 4.21 -3.14
CA ARG A 36 -5.00 3.72 -1.93
C ARG A 36 -3.60 3.21 -2.20
N ILE A 37 -2.72 3.48 -1.25
CA ILE A 37 -1.37 2.93 -1.22
C ILE A 37 -1.45 1.45 -0.83
N LEU A 38 -0.89 0.58 -1.67
CA LEU A 38 -0.85 -0.85 -1.39
C LEU A 38 0.29 -1.17 -0.45
N ILE A 39 0.03 -1.95 0.59
CA ILE A 39 1.03 -2.43 1.54
C ILE A 39 1.23 -3.93 1.33
N SER A 40 2.47 -4.38 1.12
CA SER A 40 2.77 -5.80 0.93
C SER A 40 4.09 -6.23 1.57
N GLY A 41 4.13 -7.47 2.06
CA GLY A 41 5.35 -8.14 2.51
C GLY A 41 6.04 -8.94 1.39
N ASP A 42 5.44 -9.06 0.20
CA ASP A 42 6.03 -9.83 -0.90
C ASP A 42 7.07 -8.99 -1.66
N LYS A 43 8.33 -9.11 -1.22
CA LYS A 43 9.47 -8.37 -1.77
C LYS A 43 9.94 -8.89 -3.12
N LYS A 44 9.46 -10.07 -3.53
CA LYS A 44 9.98 -10.80 -4.69
C LYS A 44 9.17 -10.47 -5.94
N THR A 45 7.85 -10.48 -5.84
CA THR A 45 6.95 -10.33 -6.99
C THR A 45 6.38 -8.93 -7.09
N MET A 46 6.03 -8.28 -5.97
CA MET A 46 5.34 -6.98 -5.99
C MET A 46 6.10 -5.83 -6.65
N PRO A 47 7.42 -5.66 -6.47
CA PRO A 47 8.16 -4.61 -7.18
C PRO A 47 8.10 -4.81 -8.70
N MET A 48 8.14 -6.07 -9.13
CA MET A 48 8.08 -6.45 -10.53
C MET A 48 6.68 -6.20 -11.10
N HIS A 49 5.63 -6.53 -10.33
CA HIS A 49 4.25 -6.22 -10.71
C HIS A 49 3.99 -4.72 -10.79
N LEU A 50 4.55 -3.91 -9.87
CA LEU A 50 4.43 -2.46 -9.98
C LEU A 50 5.13 -1.94 -11.24
N ALA A 51 6.36 -2.40 -11.52
CA ALA A 51 7.08 -2.00 -12.72
C ALA A 51 6.30 -2.31 -14.01
N ASP A 52 5.69 -3.50 -14.09
CA ASP A 52 4.82 -3.90 -15.20
C ASP A 52 3.55 -3.03 -15.29
N PHE A 53 2.95 -2.71 -14.14
CA PHE A 53 1.78 -1.84 -14.03
C PHE A 53 2.07 -0.43 -14.56
N LEU A 54 3.22 0.15 -14.19
CA LEU A 54 3.68 1.45 -14.68
C LEU A 54 4.05 1.40 -16.16
N ALA A 55 4.70 0.33 -16.61
CA ALA A 55 5.04 0.13 -18.03
C ALA A 55 3.79 -0.02 -18.91
N ALA A 56 2.68 -0.52 -18.36
CA ALA A 56 1.37 -0.57 -19.01
C ALA A 56 0.67 0.80 -19.10
N GLY A 57 1.31 1.89 -18.64
CA GLY A 57 0.76 3.25 -18.67
C GLY A 57 -0.28 3.53 -17.58
N LYS A 58 -0.32 2.69 -16.54
CA LYS A 58 -1.17 2.92 -15.35
C LYS A 58 -0.35 3.62 -14.27
N SER A 59 -0.99 4.42 -13.44
CA SER A 59 -0.36 5.00 -12.24
C SER A 59 -0.87 4.33 -10.97
N SER A 60 0.01 4.19 -10.00
CA SER A 60 -0.27 3.66 -8.68
C SER A 60 -0.15 4.78 -7.64
N PRO A 61 -1.05 4.85 -6.64
CA PRO A 61 -0.90 5.75 -5.49
C PRO A 61 0.38 5.47 -4.68
N GLY A 62 0.95 4.26 -4.82
CA GLY A 62 2.21 3.88 -4.23
C GLY A 62 2.22 2.43 -3.75
N LEU A 63 3.43 1.89 -3.55
CA LEU A 63 3.65 0.58 -2.97
C LEU A 63 4.55 0.69 -1.74
N LEU A 64 4.03 0.34 -0.56
CA LEU A 64 4.79 0.22 0.68
C LEU A 64 5.16 -1.24 0.93
N MET A 65 6.46 -1.50 0.94
CA MET A 65 7.01 -2.82 1.23
C MET A 65 7.44 -2.93 2.69
N ILE A 66 6.93 -3.96 3.36
CA ILE A 66 7.27 -4.25 4.75
C ILE A 66 8.58 -5.05 4.81
N ARG A 67 9.56 -4.58 5.60
CA ARG A 67 10.86 -5.28 5.73
C ARG A 67 10.80 -6.48 6.65
N GLY A 68 9.99 -6.44 7.71
CA GLY A 68 9.82 -7.54 8.66
C GLY A 68 8.47 -8.24 8.57
N ASP A 69 8.13 -8.93 9.66
CA ASP A 69 6.82 -9.52 9.92
C ASP A 69 6.19 -8.80 11.14
N PRO A 70 5.89 -7.49 11.03
CA PRO A 70 5.30 -6.73 12.12
C PRO A 70 3.92 -7.30 12.47
N SER A 71 3.57 -7.18 13.75
CA SER A 71 2.17 -7.38 14.14
C SER A 71 1.30 -6.29 13.52
N ILE A 72 0.04 -6.59 13.22
CA ILE A 72 -0.94 -5.58 12.76
C ILE A 72 -0.89 -4.27 13.57
N PRO A 73 -0.89 -4.28 14.92
CA PRO A 73 -0.75 -3.03 15.69
C PRO A 73 0.53 -2.25 15.39
N GLN A 74 1.69 -2.92 15.25
CA GLN A 74 2.95 -2.26 14.90
C GLN A 74 2.89 -1.65 13.50
N LEU A 75 2.28 -2.37 12.55
CA LEU A 75 2.08 -1.85 11.21
C LEU A 75 1.21 -0.59 11.23
N VAL A 76 0.13 -0.58 12.01
CA VAL A 76 -0.73 0.60 12.17
C VAL A 76 0.06 1.77 12.77
N GLU A 77 0.84 1.55 13.85
CA GLU A 77 1.67 2.59 14.46
C GLU A 77 2.65 3.23 13.44
N TRP A 78 3.25 2.40 12.57
CA TRP A 78 4.14 2.91 11.52
C TRP A 78 3.40 3.71 10.46
N LEU A 79 2.22 3.25 10.04
CA LEU A 79 1.39 3.95 9.07
C LEU A 79 0.85 5.28 9.62
N GLU A 80 0.50 5.34 10.90
CA GLU A 80 0.09 6.58 11.57
C GLU A 80 1.22 7.61 11.59
N ALA A 81 2.45 7.18 11.86
CA ALA A 81 3.63 8.05 11.78
C ALA A 81 3.84 8.58 10.35
N ILE A 82 3.80 7.68 9.37
CA ILE A 82 3.94 8.03 7.94
C ILE A 82 2.85 9.02 7.51
N ALA A 83 1.58 8.78 7.85
CA ALA A 83 0.46 9.64 7.49
C ALA A 83 0.51 11.03 8.15
N THR A 84 1.25 11.16 9.26
CA THR A 84 1.43 12.45 9.94
C THR A 84 2.59 13.25 9.34
N GLU A 85 3.63 12.56 8.85
CA GLU A 85 4.88 13.18 8.41
C GLU A 85 5.01 13.30 6.89
N CYS A 86 4.26 12.51 6.11
CA CYS A 86 4.41 12.39 4.67
C CYS A 86 3.06 12.44 3.93
N SER A 87 3.06 13.04 2.75
CA SER A 87 1.85 13.14 1.91
C SER A 87 1.74 11.94 0.96
N ALA A 88 0.51 11.46 0.70
CA ALA A 88 0.28 10.31 -0.17
C ALA A 88 0.85 10.48 -1.59
N ASP A 89 0.87 11.71 -2.12
CA ASP A 89 1.44 12.07 -3.42
C ASP A 89 2.94 11.76 -3.53
N GLU A 90 3.68 11.79 -2.41
CA GLU A 90 5.12 11.49 -2.39
C GLU A 90 5.43 10.01 -2.68
N TYR A 91 4.43 9.14 -2.54
CA TYR A 91 4.56 7.71 -2.79
C TYR A 91 4.10 7.28 -4.19
N GLY A 92 3.48 8.18 -4.95
CA GLY A 92 2.93 7.90 -6.27
C GLY A 92 3.97 7.29 -7.21
N ASP A 93 3.62 6.19 -7.86
CA ASP A 93 4.45 5.46 -8.83
C ASP A 93 5.83 5.01 -8.29
N THR A 94 6.02 5.00 -6.96
CA THR A 94 7.28 4.57 -6.32
C THR A 94 7.09 3.36 -5.41
N VAL A 95 8.21 2.71 -5.11
CA VAL A 95 8.27 1.68 -4.07
C VAL A 95 9.04 2.21 -2.87
N SER A 96 8.37 2.27 -1.73
CA SER A 96 8.94 2.70 -0.47
C SER A 96 9.00 1.55 0.53
N TRP A 97 10.02 1.56 1.39
CA TRP A 97 10.24 0.51 2.37
C TRP A 97 9.92 1.03 3.75
N VAL A 98 9.01 0.34 4.44
CA VAL A 98 8.74 0.56 5.86
C VAL A 98 9.53 -0.48 6.67
N PRO A 99 9.96 -0.12 7.90
CA PRO A 99 10.76 -1.00 8.76
C PRO A 99 10.09 -2.35 9.11
#